data_AF-A0A7J6R8G1-F1
#
_entry.id   AF-A0A7J6R8G1-F1
#
_cell.length_a   1.000
_cell.length_b   1.000
_cell.length_c   1.000
_cell.angle_alpha   90.00
_cell.angle_beta   90.00
_cell.angle_gamma   90.00
#
_symmetry.space_group_name_H-M   'P 1'
#
loop_
_entity.id
_entity.type
_entity.pdbx_description
1 polymer ?
#
loop_
_entity_poly.entity_id
_entity_poly.type
_entity_poly.pdbx_seq_one_letter_code
_entity_poly.pdbx_strand_id
1 'polypeptide(L)'
;KLRNLIGVLHRRRGDLNKLDEKESAFKEVYAAMETMTAEDFLIDVDEDIPKWARDGDIFYQSIVDIPDFCLCAFMLMPKATLPYHDHPHQNVVSRVVWGTLTADVLNPMTPYQAVVGEVFKASPVRELNGDHTQGTTMFLNPTYANIHSFINLTAEPCVFVDLIMPPYGYNVSSPAEPFISYFEKRPKSGEGKEELVVIDE
;
A
#
# COMPACT_ATOMS: atom_id res chain seq x y z
N LYS A 1 -3.37 -3.00 -20.72
CA LYS A 1 -3.73 -1.61 -20.33
C LYS A 1 -2.59 -0.82 -19.67
N LEU A 2 -1.53 -1.49 -19.18
CA LEU A 2 -0.35 -0.86 -18.55
C LEU A 2 0.23 0.35 -19.29
N ARG A 3 0.43 0.27 -20.61
CA ARG A 3 0.93 1.39 -21.40
C ARG A 3 0.06 2.65 -21.30
N ASN A 4 -1.26 2.49 -21.20
CA ASN A 4 -2.18 3.62 -21.04
C ASN A 4 -2.07 4.22 -19.64
N LEU A 5 -1.99 3.38 -18.60
CA LEU A 5 -1.73 3.83 -17.22
C LEU A 5 -0.43 4.63 -17.14
N ILE A 6 0.68 4.09 -17.66
CA ILE A 6 1.97 4.80 -17.74
C ILE A 6 1.83 6.13 -18.48
N GLY A 7 1.06 6.15 -19.58
CA GLY A 7 0.77 7.38 -20.32
C GLY A 7 -0.01 8.42 -19.50
N VAL A 8 -0.98 8.01 -18.67
CA VAL A 8 -1.69 8.89 -17.72
C VAL A 8 -0.71 9.44 -16.70
N LEU A 9 0.07 8.57 -16.04
CA LEU A 9 1.03 8.95 -15.00
C LEU A 9 2.06 9.94 -15.54
N HIS A 10 2.62 9.70 -16.73
CA HIS A 10 3.60 10.61 -17.34
C HIS A 10 3.01 11.99 -17.67
N ARG A 11 1.75 12.05 -18.15
CA ARG A 11 1.08 13.33 -18.40
C ARG A 11 0.76 14.09 -17.11
N ARG A 12 0.50 13.35 -16.02
CA ARG A 12 0.13 13.87 -14.70
C ARG A 12 1.31 14.00 -13.73
N ARG A 13 2.55 13.77 -14.15
CA ARG A 13 3.74 13.73 -13.27
C ARG A 13 3.90 14.92 -12.32
N GLY A 14 3.50 16.13 -12.74
CA GLY A 14 3.56 17.34 -11.90
C GLY A 14 2.52 17.37 -10.76
N ASP A 15 1.49 16.53 -10.85
CA ASP A 15 0.36 16.48 -9.94
C ASP A 15 0.42 15.26 -8.98
N LEU A 16 1.25 14.24 -9.27
CA LEU A 16 1.24 12.95 -8.56
C LEU A 16 1.54 13.05 -7.06
N ASN A 17 2.38 14.01 -6.65
CA ASN A 17 2.72 14.20 -5.23
C ASN A 17 1.62 14.95 -4.45
N LYS A 18 0.56 15.40 -5.13
CA LYS A 18 -0.53 16.21 -4.56
C LYS A 18 -1.90 15.62 -4.92
N LEU A 19 -1.96 14.30 -5.14
CA LEU A 19 -3.23 13.65 -5.44
C LEU A 19 -4.18 13.80 -4.27
N ASP A 20 -5.32 14.42 -4.55
CA ASP A 20 -6.46 14.54 -3.66
C ASP A 20 -7.69 14.09 -4.45
N GLU A 21 -8.67 13.46 -3.78
CA GLU A 21 -9.83 12.87 -4.45
C GLU A 21 -10.65 13.86 -5.29
N LYS A 22 -10.56 15.15 -4.99
CA LYS A 22 -11.27 16.21 -5.71
C LYS A 22 -10.60 16.55 -7.04
N GLU A 23 -9.30 16.26 -7.17
CA GLU A 23 -8.48 16.65 -8.30
C GLU A 23 -8.71 15.77 -9.54
N SER A 24 -8.59 16.37 -10.71
CA SER A 24 -8.76 15.65 -11.98
C SER A 24 -7.68 14.57 -12.18
N ALA A 25 -6.46 14.84 -11.72
CA ALA A 25 -5.35 13.90 -11.80
C ALA A 25 -5.65 12.62 -11.01
N PHE A 26 -6.22 12.74 -9.80
CA PHE A 26 -6.63 11.59 -9.00
C PHE A 26 -7.65 10.75 -9.74
N LYS A 27 -8.72 11.37 -10.26
CA LYS A 27 -9.79 10.66 -10.96
C LYS A 27 -9.28 9.87 -12.17
N GLU A 28 -8.34 10.45 -12.93
CA GLU A 28 -7.73 9.76 -14.07
C GLU A 28 -6.83 8.59 -13.64
N VAL A 29 -5.97 8.80 -12.65
CA VAL A 29 -5.05 7.76 -12.14
C VAL A 29 -5.84 6.63 -11.51
N TYR A 30 -6.78 6.95 -10.61
CA TYR A 30 -7.63 5.99 -9.93
C TYR A 30 -8.47 5.20 -10.93
N ALA A 31 -9.14 5.87 -11.88
CA ALA A 31 -9.94 5.18 -12.91
C ALA A 31 -9.09 4.28 -13.82
N ALA A 32 -7.85 4.68 -14.11
CA ALA A 32 -6.93 3.84 -14.87
C ALA A 32 -6.55 2.57 -14.08
N MET A 33 -6.25 2.69 -12.78
CA MET A 33 -5.99 1.56 -11.89
C MET A 33 -7.21 0.65 -11.72
N GLU A 34 -8.41 1.23 -11.50
CA GLU A 34 -9.68 0.55 -11.22
C GLU A 34 -10.10 -0.52 -12.24
N THR A 35 -9.52 -0.48 -13.45
CA THR A 35 -9.85 -1.40 -14.54
C THR A 35 -8.77 -2.44 -14.84
N MET A 36 -7.66 -2.40 -14.11
CA MET A 36 -6.52 -3.30 -14.34
C MET A 36 -6.81 -4.71 -13.79
N THR A 37 -6.20 -5.72 -14.40
CA THR A 37 -6.18 -7.11 -13.92
C THR A 37 -4.73 -7.56 -13.71
N ALA A 38 -4.51 -8.76 -13.18
CA ALA A 38 -3.16 -9.34 -13.06
C ALA A 38 -2.43 -9.38 -14.42
N GLU A 39 -3.11 -9.87 -15.47
CA GLU A 39 -2.57 -9.91 -16.84
C GLU A 39 -2.21 -8.51 -17.36
N ASP A 40 -3.02 -7.50 -17.06
CA ASP A 40 -2.72 -6.13 -17.46
C ASP A 40 -1.42 -5.61 -16.84
N PHE A 41 -1.01 -6.12 -15.68
CA PHE A 41 0.26 -5.85 -15.01
C PHE A 41 1.38 -6.83 -15.38
N LEU A 42 1.14 -7.74 -16.32
CA LEU A 42 2.07 -8.80 -16.71
C LEU A 42 2.39 -9.77 -15.56
N ILE A 43 1.39 -10.04 -14.72
CA ILE A 43 1.46 -11.01 -13.63
C ILE A 43 0.69 -12.27 -14.05
N ASP A 44 1.37 -13.40 -14.02
CA ASP A 44 0.78 -14.73 -14.11
C ASP A 44 0.89 -15.41 -12.74
N VAL A 45 -0.23 -15.52 -12.03
CA VAL A 45 -0.24 -16.03 -10.64
C VAL A 45 0.23 -17.49 -10.57
N ASP A 46 0.00 -18.29 -11.61
CA ASP A 46 0.38 -19.71 -11.63
C ASP A 46 1.88 -19.89 -11.94
N GLU A 47 2.49 -18.96 -12.67
CA GLU A 47 3.91 -19.01 -13.05
C GLU A 47 4.82 -18.20 -12.10
N ASP A 48 4.38 -17.00 -11.68
CA ASP A 48 5.19 -16.06 -10.91
C ASP A 48 5.26 -16.43 -9.42
N ILE A 49 4.26 -17.13 -8.88
CA ILE A 49 4.34 -17.68 -7.53
C ILE A 49 5.21 -18.94 -7.55
N PRO A 50 6.33 -18.98 -6.81
CA PRO A 50 7.19 -20.15 -6.83
C PRO A 50 6.46 -21.38 -6.30
N LYS A 51 6.61 -22.53 -6.99
CA LYS A 51 6.00 -23.81 -6.56
C LYS A 51 6.42 -24.31 -5.17
N TRP A 52 7.48 -23.73 -4.61
CA TRP A 52 7.99 -24.03 -3.27
C TRP A 52 7.52 -23.04 -2.20
N ALA A 53 6.70 -22.05 -2.57
CA ALA A 53 6.08 -21.10 -1.66
C ALA A 53 5.30 -21.81 -0.54
N ARG A 54 5.37 -21.25 0.66
CA ARG A 54 4.77 -21.80 1.87
C ARG A 54 3.83 -20.78 2.50
N ASP A 55 2.97 -21.27 3.38
CA ASP A 55 2.19 -20.41 4.27
C ASP A 55 3.12 -19.40 4.97
N GLY A 56 2.72 -18.14 4.97
CA GLY A 56 3.47 -17.04 5.58
C GLY A 56 4.44 -16.32 4.63
N ASP A 57 4.76 -16.89 3.45
CA ASP A 57 5.67 -16.25 2.51
C ASP A 57 5.04 -15.01 1.83
N ILE A 58 5.87 -14.01 1.58
CA ILE A 58 5.54 -12.83 0.78
C ILE A 58 6.56 -12.73 -0.36
N PHE A 59 6.07 -12.62 -1.59
CA PHE A 59 6.91 -12.33 -2.75
C PHE A 59 6.65 -10.92 -3.26
N TYR A 60 7.71 -10.30 -3.78
CA TYR A 60 7.70 -8.95 -4.32
C TYR A 60 8.15 -8.99 -5.78
N GLN A 61 7.45 -8.26 -6.64
CA GLN A 61 7.82 -8.06 -8.04
C GLN A 61 7.74 -6.57 -8.38
N SER A 62 8.87 -6.01 -8.81
CA SER A 62 8.87 -4.68 -9.42
C SER A 62 8.38 -4.77 -10.87
N ILE A 63 7.43 -3.91 -11.24
CA ILE A 63 6.86 -3.83 -12.59
C ILE A 63 7.40 -2.59 -13.30
N VAL A 64 7.35 -1.43 -12.62
CA VAL A 64 7.93 -0.17 -13.09
C VAL A 64 8.59 0.51 -11.90
N ASP A 65 9.82 0.98 -12.08
CA ASP A 65 10.53 1.77 -11.08
C ASP A 65 11.27 2.92 -11.77
N ILE A 66 10.73 4.12 -11.66
CA ILE A 66 11.25 5.35 -12.28
C ILE A 66 11.10 6.53 -11.31
N PRO A 67 11.78 7.67 -11.51
CA PRO A 67 11.81 8.75 -10.50
C PRO A 67 10.46 9.38 -10.10
N ASP A 68 9.44 9.28 -10.95
CA ASP A 68 8.14 9.91 -10.72
C ASP A 68 7.15 8.99 -9.97
N PHE A 69 7.26 7.67 -10.15
CA PHE A 69 6.38 6.67 -9.54
C PHE A 69 6.98 5.26 -9.64
N CYS A 70 6.56 4.36 -8.75
CA CYS A 70 6.79 2.93 -8.92
C CYS A 70 5.48 2.13 -8.92
N LEU A 71 5.49 1.01 -9.63
CA LEU A 71 4.48 -0.03 -9.66
C LEU A 71 5.12 -1.32 -9.19
N CYS A 72 4.58 -1.92 -8.14
CA CYS A 72 5.05 -3.20 -7.64
C CYS A 72 3.89 -4.10 -7.22
N ALA A 73 4.11 -5.41 -7.33
CA ALA A 73 3.16 -6.43 -6.90
C ALA A 73 3.67 -7.12 -5.63
N PHE A 74 2.74 -7.40 -4.73
CA PHE A 74 2.95 -8.24 -3.57
C PHE A 74 2.07 -9.48 -3.68
N MET A 75 2.68 -10.65 -3.49
CA MET A 75 2.01 -11.95 -3.51
C MET A 75 2.09 -12.54 -2.11
N LEU A 76 0.96 -12.51 -1.39
CA LEU A 76 0.85 -13.00 -0.03
C LEU A 76 0.32 -14.42 -0.06
N MET A 77 1.13 -15.38 0.39
CA MET A 77 0.69 -16.76 0.59
C MET A 77 -0.29 -16.86 1.77
N PRO A 78 -1.03 -17.96 1.92
CA PRO A 78 -1.91 -18.16 3.08
C PRO A 78 -1.20 -17.84 4.39
N LYS A 79 -1.85 -17.11 5.30
CA LYS A 79 -1.31 -16.66 6.60
C LYS A 79 -0.16 -15.65 6.53
N ALA A 80 0.22 -15.18 5.35
CA ALA A 80 1.20 -14.11 5.22
C ALA A 80 0.63 -12.78 5.71
N THR A 81 1.47 -12.00 6.38
CA THR A 81 1.13 -10.69 6.92
C THR A 81 2.21 -9.71 6.48
N LEU A 82 1.83 -8.74 5.66
CA LEU A 82 2.60 -7.51 5.52
C LEU A 82 2.33 -6.67 6.79
N PRO A 83 3.34 -6.47 7.65
CA PRO A 83 3.16 -5.85 8.97
C PRO A 83 2.66 -4.41 8.85
N TYR A 84 2.25 -3.80 9.96
CA TYR A 84 1.87 -2.38 9.92
C TYR A 84 3.05 -1.55 9.46
N HIS A 85 2.81 -0.74 8.44
CA HIS A 85 3.80 0.17 7.89
C HIS A 85 3.12 1.44 7.36
N ASP A 86 3.92 2.46 7.08
CA ASP A 86 3.46 3.73 6.52
C ASP A 86 4.12 4.09 5.18
N HIS A 87 3.59 5.15 4.55
CA HIS A 87 4.12 5.70 3.30
C HIS A 87 4.32 7.22 3.45
N PRO A 88 5.35 7.65 4.19
CA PRO A 88 5.51 9.06 4.50
C PRO A 88 5.70 9.88 3.22
N HIS A 89 4.88 10.92 3.07
CA HIS A 89 4.89 11.83 1.91
C HIS A 89 4.51 11.20 0.56
N GLN A 90 3.99 9.97 0.54
CA GLN A 90 3.60 9.28 -0.68
C GLN A 90 2.08 9.08 -0.76
N ASN A 91 1.57 9.12 -1.99
CA ASN A 91 0.24 8.66 -2.34
C ASN A 91 0.35 7.22 -2.85
N VAL A 92 -0.58 6.37 -2.43
CA VAL A 92 -0.63 4.96 -2.84
C VAL A 92 -2.01 4.66 -3.41
N VAL A 93 -2.04 4.10 -4.62
CA VAL A 93 -3.24 3.46 -5.16
C VAL A 93 -2.98 1.96 -5.18
N SER A 94 -3.66 1.22 -4.31
CA SER A 94 -3.50 -0.22 -4.16
C SER A 94 -4.65 -0.94 -4.84
N ARG A 95 -4.38 -2.03 -5.55
CA ARG A 95 -5.41 -2.82 -6.25
C ARG A 95 -5.22 -4.30 -6.05
N VAL A 96 -6.25 -4.97 -5.53
CA VAL A 96 -6.29 -6.44 -5.44
C VAL A 96 -6.55 -7.01 -6.84
N VAL A 97 -5.57 -7.71 -7.39
CA VAL A 97 -5.63 -8.27 -8.75
C VAL A 97 -5.91 -9.78 -8.77
N TRP A 98 -5.73 -10.45 -7.62
CA TRP A 98 -6.07 -11.86 -7.42
C TRP A 98 -6.35 -12.16 -5.94
N GLY A 99 -7.32 -13.04 -5.66
CA GLY A 99 -7.63 -13.50 -4.30
C GLY A 99 -8.36 -12.46 -3.44
N THR A 100 -8.18 -12.55 -2.11
CA THR A 100 -8.80 -11.66 -1.12
C THR A 100 -7.74 -11.18 -0.13
N LEU A 101 -7.70 -9.87 0.08
CA LEU A 101 -6.79 -9.18 1.00
C LEU A 101 -7.57 -8.72 2.23
N THR A 102 -7.18 -9.13 3.43
CA THR A 102 -7.74 -8.55 4.66
C THR A 102 -6.88 -7.36 5.09
N ALA A 103 -7.47 -6.20 5.24
CA ALA A 103 -6.78 -4.97 5.66
C ALA A 103 -7.17 -4.56 7.09
N ASP A 104 -6.17 -4.17 7.89
CA ASP A 104 -6.35 -3.35 9.09
C ASP A 104 -5.60 -2.03 8.92
N VAL A 105 -6.36 -0.95 8.85
CA VAL A 105 -5.98 0.39 8.41
C VAL A 105 -6.28 1.38 9.53
N LEU A 106 -5.30 2.22 9.82
CA LEU A 106 -5.28 3.12 10.96
C LEU A 106 -4.88 4.54 10.52
N ASN A 107 -5.48 5.54 11.17
CA ASN A 107 -5.04 6.93 11.09
C ASN A 107 -4.41 7.35 12.41
N PRO A 108 -3.22 7.96 12.41
CA PRO A 108 -2.65 8.56 13.61
C PRO A 108 -3.58 9.68 14.11
N MET A 109 -3.87 9.70 15.41
CA MET A 109 -4.73 10.73 16.01
C MET A 109 -3.99 12.06 16.24
N THR A 110 -2.67 11.99 16.30
CA THR A 110 -1.74 13.11 16.44
C THR A 110 -0.53 12.82 15.58
N PRO A 111 0.21 13.85 15.11
CA PRO A 111 1.52 13.63 14.50
C PRO A 111 2.40 12.78 15.43
N TYR A 112 3.11 11.81 14.85
CA TYR A 112 4.12 10.99 15.53
C TYR A 112 5.48 11.23 14.86
N GLN A 113 6.56 10.92 15.57
CA GLN A 113 7.88 10.80 14.96
C GLN A 113 8.16 9.33 14.67
N ALA A 114 8.80 9.07 13.53
CA ALA A 114 9.33 7.78 13.17
C ALA A 114 10.58 7.49 14.03
N VAL A 115 10.41 7.32 15.33
CA VAL A 115 11.51 7.03 16.27
C VAL A 115 11.21 5.71 16.95
N VAL A 116 12.09 4.72 16.78
CA VAL A 116 11.92 3.39 17.39
C VAL A 116 11.63 3.50 18.89
N GLY A 117 10.54 2.87 19.32
CA GLY A 117 10.03 2.90 20.69
C GLY A 117 9.01 4.01 20.98
N GLU A 118 8.80 4.98 20.07
CA GLU A 118 7.72 5.96 20.19
C GLU A 118 6.36 5.27 20.21
N VAL A 119 5.47 5.77 21.06
CA VAL A 119 4.11 5.25 21.23
C VAL A 119 3.11 6.36 20.93
N PHE A 120 2.15 6.07 20.07
CA PHE A 120 1.11 7.03 19.71
C PHE A 120 -0.25 6.33 19.54
N LYS A 121 -1.30 7.15 19.55
CA LYS A 121 -2.68 6.67 19.41
C LYS A 121 -3.11 6.74 17.96
N ALA A 122 -3.81 5.70 17.52
CA ALA A 122 -4.39 5.62 16.19
C ALA A 122 -5.88 5.21 16.28
N SER A 123 -6.64 5.66 15.28
CA SER A 123 -8.05 5.31 15.10
C SER A 123 -8.25 4.47 13.85
N PRO A 124 -9.07 3.39 13.89
CA PRO A 124 -9.36 2.58 12.71
C PRO A 124 -10.07 3.36 11.58
N VAL A 125 -9.71 3.07 10.34
CA VAL A 125 -10.37 3.55 9.12
C VAL A 125 -11.41 2.51 8.71
N ARG A 126 -12.63 2.64 9.24
CA ARG A 126 -13.65 1.56 9.20
C ARG A 126 -14.05 1.15 7.79
N GLU A 127 -14.05 2.10 6.87
CA GLU A 127 -14.40 1.92 5.47
C GLU A 127 -13.34 1.15 4.67
N LEU A 128 -12.09 1.09 5.14
CA LEU A 128 -11.00 0.33 4.53
C LEU A 128 -10.65 -0.94 5.32
N ASN A 129 -11.25 -1.15 6.49
CA ASN A 129 -11.01 -2.35 7.30
C ASN A 129 -11.85 -3.53 6.85
N GLY A 130 -11.23 -4.72 6.83
CA GLY A 130 -11.88 -5.97 6.48
C GLY A 130 -11.39 -6.52 5.14
N ASP A 131 -12.23 -7.34 4.50
CA ASP A 131 -11.86 -8.10 3.32
C ASP A 131 -12.07 -7.29 2.02
N HIS A 132 -11.04 -7.25 1.20
CA HIS A 132 -11.01 -6.66 -0.14
C HIS A 132 -10.77 -7.75 -1.17
N THR A 133 -11.80 -8.08 -1.94
CA THR A 133 -11.73 -9.11 -2.98
C THR A 133 -11.04 -8.60 -4.24
N GLN A 134 -10.65 -9.50 -5.13
CA GLN A 134 -10.20 -9.19 -6.49
C GLN A 134 -11.09 -8.13 -7.16
N GLY A 135 -10.44 -7.10 -7.72
CA GLY A 135 -11.08 -5.96 -8.36
C GLY A 135 -11.24 -4.74 -7.47
N THR A 136 -11.05 -4.87 -6.15
CA THR A 136 -11.07 -3.72 -5.23
C THR A 136 -9.82 -2.86 -5.41
N THR A 137 -10.01 -1.54 -5.46
CA THR A 137 -8.95 -0.53 -5.39
C THR A 137 -9.13 0.31 -4.13
N MET A 138 -8.01 0.68 -3.52
CA MET A 138 -7.94 1.56 -2.36
C MET A 138 -7.02 2.73 -2.66
N PHE A 139 -7.27 3.86 -2.00
CA PHE A 139 -6.39 5.02 -2.05
C PHE A 139 -5.95 5.41 -0.65
N LEU A 140 -4.66 5.69 -0.51
CA LEU A 140 -4.02 6.10 0.72
C LEU A 140 -3.13 7.32 0.41
N ASN A 141 -3.02 8.22 1.38
CA ASN A 141 -2.19 9.41 1.26
C ASN A 141 -1.54 9.74 2.61
N PRO A 142 -0.60 10.70 2.67
CA PRO A 142 0.15 10.98 3.90
C PRO A 142 -0.69 11.37 5.12
N THR A 143 -1.95 11.75 4.90
CA THR A 143 -2.87 12.22 5.95
C THR A 143 -4.08 11.31 6.18
N TYR A 144 -4.26 10.28 5.35
CA TYR A 144 -5.42 9.39 5.39
C TYR A 144 -5.03 7.97 4.99
N ALA A 145 -5.39 7.00 5.84
CA ALA A 145 -5.12 5.58 5.70
C ALA A 145 -3.63 5.22 5.66
N ASN A 146 -2.74 6.15 6.05
CA ASN A 146 -1.30 6.00 5.85
C ASN A 146 -0.71 4.78 6.56
N ILE A 147 -1.25 4.36 7.71
CA ILE A 147 -0.74 3.20 8.45
C ILE A 147 -1.65 2.00 8.20
N HIS A 148 -1.11 0.90 7.70
CA HIS A 148 -1.91 -0.29 7.43
C HIS A 148 -1.11 -1.59 7.48
N SER A 149 -1.80 -2.69 7.76
CA SER A 149 -1.31 -4.06 7.62
C SER A 149 -2.23 -4.83 6.68
N PHE A 150 -1.62 -5.64 5.83
CA PHE A 150 -2.33 -6.49 4.89
C PHE A 150 -2.05 -7.95 5.19
N ILE A 151 -3.12 -8.74 5.29
CA ILE A 151 -3.08 -10.11 5.77
C ILE A 151 -3.82 -10.98 4.77
N ASN A 152 -3.24 -12.12 4.40
CA ASN A 152 -3.98 -13.15 3.68
C ASN A 152 -4.53 -14.18 4.68
N LEU A 153 -5.83 -14.04 5.02
CA LEU A 153 -6.54 -14.98 5.88
C LEU A 153 -7.14 -16.18 5.13
N THR A 154 -7.01 -16.22 3.81
CA THR A 154 -7.60 -17.27 2.97
C THR A 154 -6.63 -18.43 2.74
N ALA A 155 -7.13 -19.51 2.12
CA ALA A 155 -6.33 -20.68 1.75
C ALA A 155 -5.64 -20.55 0.39
N GLU A 156 -5.98 -19.52 -0.39
CA GLU A 156 -5.41 -19.24 -1.71
C GLU A 156 -4.43 -18.07 -1.62
N PRO A 157 -3.45 -17.94 -2.53
CA PRO A 157 -2.62 -16.74 -2.58
C PRO A 157 -3.45 -15.50 -2.89
N CYS A 158 -3.02 -14.35 -2.35
CA CYS A 158 -3.57 -13.04 -2.66
C CYS A 158 -2.50 -12.22 -3.37
N VAL A 159 -2.86 -11.54 -4.46
CA VAL A 159 -1.95 -10.64 -5.18
C VAL A 159 -2.58 -9.27 -5.28
N PHE A 160 -1.84 -8.25 -4.85
CA PHE A 160 -2.21 -6.86 -5.04
C PHE A 160 -1.05 -6.08 -5.65
N VAL A 161 -1.38 -4.98 -6.33
CA VAL A 161 -0.43 -4.09 -6.97
C VAL A 161 -0.57 -2.70 -6.37
N ASP A 162 0.55 -2.15 -5.95
CA ASP A 162 0.65 -0.78 -5.48
C ASP A 162 1.25 0.11 -6.55
N LEU A 163 0.60 1.25 -6.78
CA LEU A 163 1.16 2.42 -7.44
C LEU A 163 1.55 3.43 -6.37
N ILE A 164 2.84 3.69 -6.22
CA ILE A 164 3.39 4.56 -5.17
C ILE A 164 4.00 5.81 -5.81
N MET A 165 3.61 6.99 -5.29
CA MET A 165 3.91 8.29 -5.89
C MET A 165 4.22 9.35 -4.82
N PRO A 166 5.44 9.89 -4.74
CA PRO A 166 6.64 9.52 -5.50
C PRO A 166 7.22 8.17 -5.04
N PRO A 167 8.16 7.55 -5.77
CA PRO A 167 8.79 6.30 -5.35
C PRO A 167 9.77 6.54 -4.19
N TYR A 168 10.14 5.46 -3.50
CA TYR A 168 11.20 5.48 -2.50
C TYR A 168 12.56 5.87 -3.11
N GLY A 169 13.40 6.59 -2.36
CA GLY A 169 14.80 6.83 -2.72
C GLY A 169 15.09 7.82 -3.86
N TYR A 170 14.09 8.31 -4.61
CA TYR A 170 14.32 9.25 -5.72
C TYR A 170 14.17 10.74 -5.34
N ASN A 171 13.74 11.05 -4.11
CA ASN A 171 13.54 12.42 -3.65
C ASN A 171 14.76 12.98 -2.89
N VAL A 172 15.90 13.05 -3.57
CA VAL A 172 17.21 13.57 -3.07
C VAL A 172 17.23 15.07 -2.74
N SER A 173 16.08 15.76 -2.80
CA SER A 173 16.00 17.21 -2.55
C SER A 173 15.62 17.59 -1.12
N SER A 174 15.24 16.63 -0.28
CA SER A 174 15.01 16.81 1.16
C SER A 174 15.90 15.84 1.95
N PRO A 175 16.62 16.28 3.00
CA PRO A 175 17.54 15.43 3.78
C PRO A 175 16.87 14.31 4.61
N ALA A 176 15.55 14.12 4.47
CA ALA A 176 14.85 12.96 5.01
C ALA A 176 14.33 12.15 3.82
N GLU A 177 15.00 11.05 3.50
CA GLU A 177 14.38 10.02 2.65
C GLU A 177 13.11 9.54 3.36
N PRO A 178 11.98 9.33 2.65
CA PRO A 178 10.79 8.74 3.27
C PRO A 178 11.09 7.28 3.56
N PHE A 179 11.68 7.01 4.72
CA PHE A 179 11.85 5.67 5.24
C PHE A 179 10.48 5.14 5.70
N ILE A 180 10.17 3.91 5.28
CA ILE A 180 8.96 3.22 5.73
C ILE A 180 9.17 2.88 7.20
N SER A 181 8.35 3.44 8.08
CA SER A 181 8.33 3.01 9.47
C SER A 181 7.47 1.76 9.62
N TYR A 182 7.91 0.84 10.46
CA TYR A 182 7.13 -0.32 10.84
C TYR A 182 6.58 -0.17 12.25
N PHE A 183 5.39 -0.72 12.48
CA PHE A 183 4.67 -0.57 13.75
C PHE A 183 4.20 -1.91 14.31
N GLU A 184 4.13 -1.97 15.63
CA GLU A 184 3.41 -3.03 16.35
C GLU A 184 2.20 -2.44 17.07
N LYS A 185 1.07 -3.13 16.98
CA LYS A 185 -0.15 -2.79 17.69
C LYS A 185 -0.11 -3.34 19.10
N ARG A 186 -0.14 -2.45 20.10
CA ARG A 186 -0.16 -2.84 21.51
C ARG A 186 -1.55 -3.36 21.93
N PRO A 187 -1.63 -4.22 22.95
CA PRO A 187 -2.89 -4.66 23.52
C PRO A 187 -3.75 -3.47 23.98
N LYS A 188 -5.05 -3.49 23.65
CA LYS A 188 -5.98 -2.39 23.92
C LYS A 188 -5.99 -1.96 25.39
N SER A 189 -5.57 -0.72 25.66
CA SER A 189 -5.78 -0.06 26.95
C SER A 189 -7.08 0.76 26.95
N GLY A 190 -8.24 0.12 26.81
CA GLY A 190 -9.56 0.76 26.93
C GLY A 190 -9.97 1.77 25.84
N GLU A 191 -11.28 2.03 25.74
CA GLU A 191 -11.96 2.99 24.84
C GLU A 191 -11.59 2.99 23.34
N GLY A 192 -11.64 1.84 22.66
CA GLY A 192 -11.73 1.79 21.17
C GLY A 192 -10.60 2.48 20.39
N LYS A 193 -9.51 2.85 21.06
CA LYS A 193 -8.30 3.46 20.51
C LYS A 193 -7.24 2.38 20.44
N GLU A 194 -6.46 2.39 19.37
CA GLU A 194 -5.32 1.50 19.21
C GLU A 194 -4.05 2.27 19.60
N GLU A 195 -3.12 1.63 20.28
CA GLU A 195 -1.80 2.18 20.54
C GLU A 195 -0.81 1.47 19.62
N LEU A 196 -0.04 2.25 18.86
CA LEU A 196 1.03 1.76 18.01
C LEU A 196 2.37 2.10 18.64
N VAL A 197 3.33 1.20 18.50
CA VAL A 197 4.75 1.46 18.79
C VAL A 197 5.54 1.37 17.50
N VAL A 198 6.43 2.34 17.25
CA VAL A 198 7.40 2.28 16.16
C VAL A 198 8.44 1.21 16.49
N ILE A 199 8.63 0.24 15.60
CA ILE A 199 9.55 -0.89 15.83
C ILE A 199 10.75 -0.90 14.89
N ASP A 200 10.67 -0.21 13.74
CA ASP A 200 11.74 -0.10 12.75
C ASP A 200 11.54 1.16 11.87
N GLU A 201 12.64 1.64 11.26
CA GLU A 201 12.69 2.76 10.31
C GLU A 201 13.54 2.41 9.07
#